data_AF-A0A350LMW1-F1
#
_entry.id   AF-A0A350LMW1-F1
#
_cell.length_a   1.000
_cell.length_b   1.000
_cell.length_c   1.000
_cell.angle_alpha   90.00
_cell.angle_beta   90.00
_cell.angle_gamma   90.00
#
_symmetry.space_group_name_H-M   'P 1'
#
loop_
_entity.id
_entity.type
_entity.pdbx_description
1 polymer ?
#
loop_
_entity_poly.entity_id
_entity_poly.type
_entity_poly.pdbx_seq_one_letter_code
_entity_poly.pdbx_strand_id
1 'polypeptide(L)'
;MVYVKWGFRAIFWIVVLAFLHYTLPQHDIARITDTYEKRVNPGENALFWSNAATGENVNVTERDVFFIQTFLTDDDPMIYRNE
;
A
#
# COMPACT_ATOMS: atom_id res chain seq x y z
N MET A 1 13.47 -36.24 3.74
CA MET A 1 12.18 -35.80 4.32
C MET A 1 12.32 -34.70 5.37
N VAL A 2 13.30 -34.77 6.28
CA VAL A 2 13.50 -33.73 7.32
C VAL A 2 13.71 -32.33 6.71
N TYR A 3 14.60 -32.18 5.73
CA TYR A 3 14.84 -30.90 5.06
C TYR A 3 13.62 -30.35 4.32
N VAL A 4 12.83 -31.21 3.67
CA VAL A 4 11.58 -30.81 2.98
C VAL A 4 10.54 -30.30 3.99
N LYS A 5 10.42 -30.97 5.15
CA LYS A 5 9.53 -30.56 6.23
C LYS A 5 9.92 -29.19 6.81
N TRP A 6 11.21 -28.97 7.03
CA TRP A 6 11.72 -27.68 7.49
C TRP A 6 11.57 -26.58 6.43
N GLY A 7 11.87 -26.89 5.17
CA GLY A 7 11.70 -25.97 4.06
C GLY A 7 10.25 -25.51 3.90
N PHE A 8 9.29 -26.45 3.94
CA PHE A 8 7.86 -26.11 3.89
C PHE A 8 7.44 -25.21 5.05
N ARG A 9 7.89 -25.52 6.28
CA ARG A 9 7.58 -24.72 7.46
C ARG A 9 8.21 -23.33 7.38
N ALA A 10 9.43 -23.21 6.86
CA ALA A 10 10.09 -21.92 6.64
C ALA A 10 9.34 -21.07 5.61
N ILE A 11 8.98 -21.65 4.45
CA ILE A 11 8.20 -20.96 3.41
C ILE A 11 6.86 -20.49 3.97
N PHE A 12 6.15 -21.35 4.70
CA PHE A 12 4.89 -20.99 5.35
C PHE A 12 5.06 -19.73 6.24
N TRP A 13 6.05 -19.73 7.13
CA TRP A 13 6.27 -18.58 8.02
C TRP A 13 6.76 -17.33 7.29
N ILE A 14 7.56 -17.47 6.24
CA ILE A 14 7.97 -16.33 5.40
C ILE A 14 6.75 -15.67 4.77
N VAL A 15 5.82 -16.46 4.20
CA VAL A 15 4.59 -15.94 3.62
C VAL A 15 3.72 -15.25 4.67
N VAL A 16 3.55 -15.87 5.85
CA VAL A 16 2.77 -15.27 6.95
C VAL A 16 3.40 -13.96 7.43
N LEU A 17 4.72 -13.93 7.64
CA LEU A 17 5.42 -12.73 8.10
C LEU A 17 5.40 -11.62 7.04
N ALA A 18 5.56 -11.95 5.76
CA ALA A 18 5.45 -10.98 4.67
C ALA A 18 4.03 -10.38 4.58
N PHE A 19 3.00 -11.22 4.72
CA PHE A 19 1.61 -10.76 4.75
C PHE A 19 1.35 -9.81 5.92
N LEU A 20 1.79 -10.17 7.14
CA LEU A 20 1.67 -9.31 8.32
C LEU A 20 2.46 -8.01 8.17
N HIS A 21 3.67 -8.08 7.62
CA HIS A 21 4.48 -6.90 7.35
C HIS A 21 3.79 -5.93 6.38
N TYR A 22 3.10 -6.46 5.35
CA TYR A 22 2.38 -5.66 4.37
C TYR A 22 1.07 -5.05 4.91
N THR A 23 0.39 -5.75 5.82
CA THR A 23 -0.98 -5.39 6.23
C THR A 23 -1.09 -4.70 7.58
N LEU A 24 -0.13 -4.91 8.49
CA LEU A 24 -0.18 -4.29 9.80
C LEU A 24 0.14 -2.80 9.72
N PRO A 25 -0.53 -1.96 10.52
CA PRO A 25 -0.22 -0.55 10.60
C PRO A 25 1.24 -0.29 10.97
N GLN A 26 1.88 0.65 10.29
CA GLN A 26 3.23 1.13 10.56
C GLN A 26 3.18 2.61 10.94
N HIS A 27 4.22 3.09 11.61
CA HIS A 27 4.33 4.49 12.02
C HIS A 27 5.59 5.10 11.41
N ASP A 28 5.40 6.04 10.49
CA ASP A 28 6.47 6.75 9.82
C ASP A 28 6.51 8.21 10.29
N ILE A 29 7.73 8.77 10.39
CA ILE A 29 7.94 10.19 10.65
C ILE A 29 8.43 10.81 9.35
N ALA A 30 7.58 11.62 8.71
CA ALA A 30 7.85 12.18 7.41
C ALA A 30 7.59 13.69 7.36
N ARG A 31 8.37 14.41 6.55
CA ARG A 31 8.15 15.82 6.24
C ARG A 31 7.35 15.94 4.96
N ILE A 32 6.19 16.60 5.04
CA ILE A 32 5.34 16.88 3.87
C ILE A 32 6.00 17.98 3.02
N THR A 33 6.13 17.72 1.73
CA THR A 33 6.66 18.68 0.76
C THR A 33 5.59 19.25 -0.16
N ASP A 34 4.61 18.44 -0.55
CA ASP A 34 3.52 18.85 -1.43
C ASP A 34 2.29 17.95 -1.26
N THR A 35 1.15 18.43 -1.74
CA THR A 35 -0.11 17.68 -1.83
C THR A 35 -0.74 17.94 -3.18
N TYR A 36 -1.14 16.88 -3.89
CA TYR A 36 -1.71 17.03 -5.22
C TYR A 36 -2.74 15.93 -5.50
N GLU A 37 -3.61 16.22 -6.46
CA GLU A 37 -4.63 15.29 -6.94
C GLU A 37 -4.20 14.70 -8.28
N LYS A 38 -4.47 13.42 -8.50
CA LYS A 38 -4.21 12.76 -9.77
C LYS A 38 -5.30 11.74 -10.11
N ARG A 39 -5.75 11.77 -11.37
CA ARG A 39 -6.60 10.73 -11.96
C ARG A 39 -5.84 9.40 -12.03
N VAL A 40 -6.36 8.36 -11.39
CA VAL A 40 -5.78 7.01 -11.39
C VAL A 40 -6.84 5.97 -11.74
N ASN A 41 -6.41 4.96 -12.49
CA ASN A 41 -7.17 3.74 -12.74
C ASN A 41 -6.53 2.57 -11.96
N PRO A 42 -7.16 2.08 -10.88
CA PRO A 42 -6.66 0.93 -10.13
C PRO A 42 -6.50 -0.36 -10.95
N GLY A 43 -7.36 -0.56 -11.96
CA GLY A 43 -7.32 -1.69 -12.88
C GLY A 43 -7.15 -3.04 -12.19
N GLU A 44 -6.11 -3.78 -12.59
CA GLU A 44 -5.76 -5.10 -12.04
C GLU A 44 -5.32 -5.06 -10.57
N ASN A 45 -4.87 -3.90 -10.08
CA ASN A 45 -4.41 -3.73 -8.71
C ASN A 45 -5.53 -3.31 -7.75
N ALA A 46 -6.79 -3.26 -8.19
CA ALA A 46 -7.93 -2.77 -7.40
C ALA A 46 -8.07 -3.38 -6.00
N LEU A 47 -7.55 -4.59 -5.78
CA LEU A 47 -7.49 -5.25 -4.47
C LEU A 47 -6.66 -4.49 -3.43
N PHE A 48 -5.77 -3.59 -3.86
CA PHE A 48 -4.89 -2.77 -3.01
C PHE A 48 -5.31 -1.31 -2.91
N TRP A 49 -6.54 -0.99 -3.32
CA TRP A 49 -7.10 0.35 -3.28
C TRP A 49 -8.37 0.38 -2.42
N SER A 50 -8.55 1.46 -1.66
CA SER A 50 -9.83 1.76 -1.01
C SER A 50 -11.00 1.86 -2.00
N ASN A 51 -12.21 1.66 -1.49
CA ASN A 51 -13.44 1.91 -2.24
C ASN A 51 -13.56 3.39 -2.62
N ALA A 52 -14.42 3.69 -3.60
CA ALA A 52 -14.66 5.07 -4.01
C ALA A 52 -15.18 5.89 -2.82
N ALA A 53 -14.76 7.16 -2.74
CA ALA A 53 -15.19 8.02 -1.66
C ALA A 53 -16.71 8.23 -1.69
N THR A 54 -17.31 8.61 -0.55
CA THR A 54 -18.76 8.85 -0.50
C THR A 54 -19.13 9.99 -1.44
N GLY A 55 -20.03 9.73 -2.40
CA GLY A 55 -20.44 10.69 -3.42
C GLY A 55 -19.75 10.51 -4.78
N GLU A 56 -18.71 9.66 -4.87
CA GLU A 56 -18.11 9.26 -6.14
C GLU A 56 -18.91 8.15 -6.81
N ASN A 57 -18.87 8.12 -8.14
CA ASN A 57 -19.53 7.08 -8.91
C ASN A 57 -18.69 5.78 -8.90
N VAL A 58 -19.19 4.79 -8.17
CA VAL A 58 -18.59 3.45 -8.01
C VAL A 58 -18.42 2.66 -9.32
N ASN A 59 -19.07 3.06 -10.41
CA ASN A 59 -18.94 2.40 -11.71
C ASN A 59 -17.86 3.01 -12.61
N VAL A 60 -17.16 4.06 -12.16
CA VAL A 60 -16.10 4.70 -12.94
C VAL A 60 -14.77 4.00 -12.66
N THR A 61 -14.10 3.58 -13.73
CA THR A 61 -12.81 2.88 -13.69
C THR A 61 -11.66 3.79 -13.25
N GLU A 62 -11.83 5.10 -13.44
CA GLU A 62 -10.89 6.15 -13.04
C GLU A 62 -11.47 6.99 -11.92
N ARG A 63 -10.63 7.39 -10.97
CA ARG A 63 -11.01 8.34 -9.91
C ARG A 63 -9.87 9.29 -9.60
N ASP A 64 -10.21 10.41 -8.99
CA ASP A 64 -9.23 11.36 -8.54
C ASP A 64 -8.73 10.96 -7.14
N VAL A 65 -7.41 10.84 -6.99
CA VAL A 65 -6.78 10.40 -5.75
C VAL A 65 -5.90 11.51 -5.21
N PHE A 66 -6.05 11.81 -3.92
CA PHE A 66 -5.21 12.77 -3.22
C PHE A 66 -3.93 12.09 -2.73
N PHE A 67 -2.80 12.63 -3.17
CA PHE A 67 -1.47 12.19 -2.80
C PHE A 67 -0.80 13.21 -1.89
N ILE A 68 -0.02 12.70 -0.93
CA ILE A 68 0.82 13.50 -0.04
C ILE A 68 2.26 13.12 -0.33
N GLN A 69 3.03 14.05 -0.88
CA GLN A 69 4.46 13.84 -1.12
C GLN A 69 5.23 14.16 0.16
N THR A 70 6.12 13.25 0.53
CA THR A 70 6.93 13.40 1.72
C THR A 70 8.36 12.95 1.49
N PHE A 71 9.23 13.41 2.39
CA PHE A 71 10.57 12.87 2.58
C PHE A 71 10.69 12.33 4.01
N LEU A 72 11.26 11.14 4.13
CA LEU A 72 11.56 10.50 5.40
C LEU A 72 12.79 11.15 6.06
N THR A 73 13.13 10.71 7.28
CA THR A 73 14.25 11.26 8.06
C THR A 73 15.63 11.04 7.44
N ASP A 74 15.73 10.10 6.52
CA ASP A 74 16.91 9.75 5.73
C ASP A 74 16.94 10.41 4.34
N ASP A 75 16.04 11.38 4.10
CA ASP A 75 15.87 12.06 2.82
C ASP A 75 15.40 11.15 1.66
N ASP A 76 14.83 9.97 1.97
CA ASP A 76 14.18 9.14 0.96
C ASP A 76 12.73 9.59 0.71
N PRO A 77 12.29 9.66 -0.56
CA PRO A 77 10.92 10.06 -0.89
C PRO A 77 9.92 8.95 -0.57
N MET A 78 8.83 9.30 0.11
CA MET A 78 7.69 8.43 0.37
C MET A 78 6.40 9.15 -0.02
N ILE A 79 5.55 8.50 -0.82
CA ILE A 79 4.31 9.09 -1.31
C ILE A 79 3.14 8.34 -0.69
N TYR A 80 2.38 9.05 0.14
CA TYR A 80 1.17 8.52 0.75
C TYR A 80 -0.06 8.87 -0.08
N ARG A 81 -1.11 8.05 0.08
CA ARG A 81 -2.43 8.25 -0.52
C ARG A 81 -3.43 8.41 0.60
N ASN A 82 -4.34 9.36 0.46
CA ASN A 82 -5.46 9.50 1.36
C ASN A 82 -6.56 8.54 0.90
N GLU A 83 -6.53 7.32 1.43
CA GLU A 83 -7.42 6.20 1.12
C GLU A 83 -8.28 5.80 2.31
#